data_AF-A0A2A5HSC2-F1
#
_entry.id   AF-A0A2A5HSC2-F1
#
_cell.length_a   1.000
_cell.length_b   1.000
_cell.length_c   1.000
_cell.angle_alpha   90.00
_cell.angle_beta   90.00
_cell.angle_gamma   90.00
#
_symmetry.space_group_name_H-M   'P 1'
#
loop_
_entity.id
_entity.type
_entity.pdbx_description
1 polymer ?
#
loop_
_entity_poly.entity_id
_entity_poly.type
_entity_poly.pdbx_seq_one_letter_code
_entity_poly.pdbx_strand_id
1 'polypeptide(L)'
;MDINNTFFTRTTYKMVRIDWLCIMLVLMFFSVIHWREMNWWVFALAFWWIDFVGTAPGMYFHGKNKGAPAGRDVPRWSIVAYNFCHSFLTVTIVSVVWYMYSGWEWAMLAMPMHLAADRCVFGNIYKNFGIKFDPKAIPAFTRFQNEFSTLQNETQKLSNDETLIYNEMTEKGGQNV
;
A
#
# COMPACT_ATOMS: atom_id res chain seq x y z
N MET A 1 -6.05 4.53 2.43
CA MET A 1 -4.76 4.39 3.08
C MET A 1 -3.74 4.83 2.06
N ASP A 2 -3.25 6.03 2.30
CA ASP A 2 -2.09 6.56 1.61
C ASP A 2 -0.90 6.53 2.59
N ILE A 3 0.27 6.91 2.09
CA ILE A 3 1.52 6.92 2.86
C ILE A 3 1.44 7.72 4.17
N ASN A 4 0.52 8.68 4.27
CA ASN A 4 0.37 9.56 5.43
C ASN A 4 -0.76 9.15 6.37
N ASN A 5 -1.67 8.27 5.92
CA ASN A 5 -2.81 7.77 6.67
C ASN A 5 -2.91 6.25 6.48
N THR A 6 -1.91 5.52 6.99
CA THR A 6 -1.76 4.09 6.72
C THR A 6 -2.68 3.22 7.59
N PHE A 7 -3.18 3.69 8.74
CA PHE A 7 -3.92 2.88 9.73
C PHE A 7 -3.24 1.54 10.11
N PHE A 8 -1.94 1.47 9.91
CA PHE A 8 -1.06 0.39 10.35
C PHE A 8 -0.03 0.99 11.32
N THR A 9 0.50 0.15 12.20
CA THR A 9 1.76 0.49 12.88
C THR A 9 2.88 0.61 11.83
N ARG A 10 3.96 1.35 12.16
CA ARG A 10 5.09 1.52 11.24
C ARG A 10 5.70 0.19 10.81
N THR A 11 5.84 -0.75 11.75
CA THR A 11 6.44 -2.07 11.49
C THR A 11 5.53 -2.93 10.63
N THR A 12 4.24 -3.04 10.96
CA THR A 12 3.28 -3.82 10.17
C THR A 12 3.16 -3.28 8.75
N TYR A 13 3.16 -1.95 8.58
CA TYR A 13 3.11 -1.34 7.26
C TYR A 13 4.35 -1.65 6.42
N LYS A 14 5.54 -1.64 7.01
CA LYS A 14 6.77 -2.04 6.32
C LYS A 14 6.72 -3.50 5.88
N MET A 15 6.22 -4.41 6.72
CA MET A 15 6.06 -5.82 6.36
C MET A 15 5.14 -5.98 5.15
N VAL A 16 3.98 -5.31 5.15
CA VAL A 16 3.08 -5.30 3.99
C VAL A 16 3.79 -4.80 2.73
N ARG A 17 4.60 -3.74 2.83
CA ARG A 17 5.38 -3.24 1.68
C ARG A 17 6.42 -4.25 1.18
N ILE A 18 7.03 -5.03 2.08
CA ILE A 18 7.97 -6.09 1.71
C ILE A 18 7.24 -7.21 0.97
N ASP A 19 6.05 -7.62 1.41
CA ASP A 19 5.27 -8.63 0.69
C ASP A 19 4.96 -8.18 -0.74
N TRP A 20 4.56 -6.92 -0.91
CA TRP A 20 4.34 -6.34 -2.23
C TRP A 20 5.62 -6.19 -3.06
N LEU A 21 6.75 -5.92 -2.41
CA LEU A 21 8.05 -5.88 -3.08
C LEU A 21 8.42 -7.26 -3.61
N CYS A 22 8.24 -8.32 -2.82
CA CYS A 22 8.49 -9.71 -3.24
C CYS A 22 7.62 -10.07 -4.46
N ILE A 23 6.33 -9.74 -4.43
CA ILE A 23 5.42 -9.94 -5.57
C ILE A 23 5.93 -9.18 -6.80
N MET A 24 6.31 -7.90 -6.64
CA MET A 24 6.84 -7.08 -7.74
C MET A 24 8.10 -7.71 -8.36
N LEU A 25 9.04 -8.19 -7.53
CA LEU A 25 10.27 -8.82 -7.99
C LEU A 25 10.00 -10.11 -8.78
N VAL A 26 9.06 -10.94 -8.33
CA VAL A 26 8.65 -12.14 -9.06
C VAL A 26 8.03 -11.77 -10.41
N LEU A 27 7.13 -10.78 -10.46
CA LEU A 27 6.52 -10.34 -11.72
C LEU A 27 7.56 -9.73 -12.68
N MET A 28 8.53 -8.98 -12.15
CA MET A 28 9.65 -8.45 -12.93
C MET A 28 10.51 -9.58 -13.49
N PHE A 29 10.82 -10.60 -12.68
CA PHE A 29 11.56 -11.77 -13.15
C PHE A 29 10.86 -12.44 -14.34
N PHE A 30 9.55 -12.71 -14.24
CA PHE A 30 8.77 -13.27 -15.34
C PHE A 30 8.75 -12.38 -16.59
N SER A 31 8.69 -11.06 -16.39
CA SER A 31 8.74 -10.08 -17.49
C SER A 31 10.09 -10.07 -18.20
N VAL A 32 11.19 -10.29 -17.48
CA VAL A 32 12.54 -10.37 -18.05
C VAL A 32 12.75 -11.66 -18.83
N ILE A 33 12.35 -12.81 -18.29
CA ILE A 33 12.54 -14.09 -18.99
C ILE A 33 11.67 -14.18 -20.27
N HIS A 34 10.50 -13.54 -20.29
CA HIS A 34 9.61 -13.48 -21.45
C HIS A 34 9.70 -12.15 -22.24
N TRP A 35 10.80 -11.40 -22.08
CA TRP A 35 10.97 -10.06 -22.66
C TRP A 35 10.66 -9.99 -24.17
N ARG A 36 11.07 -11.02 -24.92
CA ARG A 36 10.91 -11.09 -26.39
C ARG A 36 9.51 -11.51 -26.84
N GLU A 37 8.79 -12.22 -25.98
CA GLU A 37 7.40 -12.64 -26.22
C GLU A 37 6.41 -11.53 -25.82
N MET A 38 6.89 -10.53 -25.09
CA MET A 38 6.05 -9.48 -24.55
C MET A 38 5.73 -8.42 -25.60
N ASN A 39 4.44 -8.22 -25.86
CA ASN A 39 3.97 -7.06 -26.61
C ASN A 39 4.06 -5.81 -25.72
N TRP A 40 5.14 -5.04 -25.90
CA TRP A 40 5.44 -3.84 -25.10
C TRP A 40 4.39 -2.74 -25.22
N TRP A 41 3.70 -2.64 -26.35
CA TRP A 41 2.60 -1.67 -26.51
C TRP A 41 1.40 -2.04 -25.64
N VAL A 42 1.02 -3.32 -25.65
CA VAL A 42 -0.04 -3.83 -24.78
C VAL A 42 0.38 -3.72 -23.32
N PHE A 43 1.64 -4.03 -22.98
CA PHE A 43 2.16 -3.90 -21.62
C PHE A 43 2.04 -2.45 -21.13
N ALA A 44 2.48 -1.48 -21.94
CA ALA A 44 2.39 -0.06 -21.60
C ALA A 44 0.93 0.37 -21.43
N LEU A 45 0.03 -0.01 -22.35
CA LEU A 45 -1.39 0.30 -22.23
C LEU A 45 -2.00 -0.31 -20.96
N ALA A 46 -1.72 -1.59 -20.70
CA ALA A 46 -2.15 -2.35 -19.54
C ALA A 46 -1.62 -1.77 -18.22
N PHE A 47 -0.41 -1.19 -18.22
CA PHE A 47 0.14 -0.50 -17.06
C PHE A 47 -0.57 0.86 -16.84
N TRP A 48 -0.67 1.68 -17.89
CA TRP A 48 -1.13 3.06 -17.78
C TRP A 48 -2.63 3.23 -17.57
N TRP A 49 -3.48 2.32 -18.08
CA TRP A 49 -4.94 2.51 -17.99
C TRP A 49 -5.43 2.57 -16.54
N ILE A 50 -4.78 1.85 -15.62
CA ILE A 50 -5.13 1.80 -14.20
C ILE A 50 -5.07 3.21 -13.60
N ASP A 51 -3.99 3.93 -13.85
CA ASP A 51 -3.83 5.30 -13.37
C ASP A 51 -4.60 6.31 -14.20
N PHE A 52 -4.71 6.10 -15.50
CA PHE A 52 -5.47 7.00 -16.38
C PHE A 52 -6.94 7.08 -15.97
N VAL A 53 -7.56 5.95 -15.62
CA VAL A 53 -8.96 5.91 -15.19
C VAL A 53 -9.09 6.12 -13.67
N GLY A 54 -8.20 5.51 -12.88
CA GLY A 54 -8.31 5.50 -11.42
C GLY A 54 -7.78 6.77 -10.75
N THR A 55 -6.60 7.25 -11.17
CA THR A 55 -5.83 8.26 -10.43
C THR A 55 -5.92 9.64 -11.07
N ALA A 56 -5.81 9.71 -12.40
CA ALA A 56 -5.75 10.96 -13.15
C ALA A 56 -6.94 11.90 -12.90
N PRO A 57 -8.20 11.41 -12.80
CA PRO A 57 -9.31 12.32 -12.53
C PRO A 57 -9.20 12.97 -11.15
N GLY A 58 -8.84 12.22 -10.11
CA GLY A 58 -8.64 12.76 -8.77
C GLY A 58 -7.52 13.79 -8.71
N MET A 59 -6.40 13.53 -9.39
CA MET A 59 -5.29 14.48 -9.51
C MET A 59 -5.66 15.75 -10.26
N TYR A 60 -6.45 15.63 -11.34
CA TYR A 60 -6.93 16.76 -12.11
C TYR A 60 -7.80 17.70 -11.25
N PHE A 61 -8.78 17.16 -10.53
CA PHE A 61 -9.61 17.97 -9.62
C PHE A 61 -8.80 18.54 -8.45
N HIS A 62 -7.87 17.76 -7.88
CA HIS A 62 -6.99 18.26 -6.83
C HIS A 62 -6.17 19.46 -7.32
N GLY A 63 -5.53 19.36 -8.49
CA GLY A 63 -4.77 20.45 -9.10
C GLY A 63 -5.62 21.69 -9.37
N LYS A 64 -6.81 21.51 -9.95
CA LYS A 64 -7.78 22.60 -10.19
C LYS A 64 -8.21 23.31 -8.91
N ASN A 65 -8.25 22.61 -7.79
CA ASN A 65 -8.74 23.12 -6.52
C ASN A 65 -7.64 23.69 -5.62
N LYS A 66 -6.35 23.58 -5.97
CA LYS A 66 -5.22 24.07 -5.14
C LYS A 66 -5.26 25.58 -4.82
N GLY A 67 -6.01 26.38 -5.58
CA GLY A 67 -6.23 27.82 -5.35
C GLY A 67 -7.69 28.21 -5.10
N ALA A 68 -8.58 27.24 -4.89
CA ALA A 68 -9.99 27.52 -4.64
C ALA A 68 -10.22 27.94 -3.17
N PRO A 69 -11.27 28.73 -2.88
CA PRO A 69 -11.70 29.00 -1.51
C PRO A 69 -11.85 27.70 -0.71
N ALA A 70 -11.47 27.75 0.57
CA ALA A 70 -11.55 26.61 1.48
C ALA A 70 -12.91 25.90 1.36
N GLY A 71 -12.90 24.64 0.89
CA GLY A 71 -14.10 23.81 0.78
C GLY A 71 -14.34 23.16 -0.57
N ARG A 72 -13.64 23.54 -1.65
CA ARG A 72 -13.75 22.82 -2.93
C ARG A 72 -12.94 21.51 -2.88
N ASP A 73 -13.57 20.48 -2.34
CA ASP A 73 -12.99 19.15 -2.22
C ASP A 73 -12.98 18.40 -3.57
N VAL A 74 -12.07 17.43 -3.68
CA VAL A 74 -12.02 16.48 -4.80
C VAL A 74 -13.29 15.64 -4.80
N PRO A 75 -13.94 15.40 -5.95
CA PRO A 75 -15.17 14.59 -6.00
C PRO A 75 -14.98 13.20 -5.36
N ARG A 76 -15.99 12.74 -4.60
CA ARG A 76 -15.92 11.43 -3.92
C ARG A 76 -15.81 10.26 -4.89
N TRP A 77 -16.38 10.38 -6.09
CA TRP A 77 -16.27 9.33 -7.11
C TRP A 77 -14.81 9.10 -7.53
N SER A 78 -13.91 10.07 -7.37
CA SER A 78 -12.48 9.88 -7.66
C SER A 78 -11.85 8.82 -6.74
N ILE A 79 -12.32 8.71 -5.49
CA ILE A 79 -11.91 7.65 -4.56
C ILE A 79 -12.45 6.30 -5.02
N VAL A 80 -13.71 6.27 -5.50
CA VAL A 80 -14.33 5.05 -6.04
C VAL A 80 -13.57 4.56 -7.27
N ALA A 81 -13.31 5.45 -8.23
CA ALA A 81 -12.57 5.15 -9.45
C ALA A 81 -11.17 4.61 -9.13
N TYR A 82 -10.44 5.29 -8.24
CA TYR A 82 -9.13 4.83 -7.79
C TYR A 82 -9.20 3.41 -7.20
N ASN A 83 -10.08 3.18 -6.20
CA ASN A 83 -10.20 1.87 -5.56
C ASN A 83 -10.66 0.79 -6.51
N PHE A 84 -11.56 1.10 -7.44
CA PHE A 84 -12.04 0.17 -8.44
C PHE A 84 -10.92 -0.24 -9.38
N CYS A 85 -10.20 0.70 -10.00
CA CYS A 85 -9.10 0.42 -10.91
C CYS A 85 -7.89 -0.23 -10.20
N HIS A 86 -7.61 0.15 -8.95
CA HIS A 86 -6.51 -0.41 -8.15
C HIS A 86 -6.90 -1.69 -7.38
N SER A 87 -8.04 -2.31 -7.72
CA SER A 87 -8.45 -3.57 -7.13
C SER A 87 -7.89 -4.77 -7.91
N PHE A 88 -7.44 -5.79 -7.17
CA PHE A 88 -7.11 -7.09 -7.76
C PHE A 88 -8.30 -7.71 -8.49
N LEU A 89 -9.53 -7.49 -8.00
CA LEU A 89 -10.70 -8.03 -8.65
C LEU A 89 -10.85 -7.45 -10.06
N THR A 90 -10.78 -6.13 -10.19
CA THR A 90 -10.90 -5.44 -11.48
C THR A 90 -9.78 -5.83 -12.42
N VAL A 91 -8.53 -5.80 -11.95
CA VAL A 91 -7.37 -6.23 -12.76
C VAL A 91 -7.52 -7.68 -13.22
N THR A 92 -7.98 -8.58 -12.34
CA THR A 92 -8.19 -9.98 -12.70
C THR A 92 -9.29 -10.12 -13.75
N ILE A 93 -10.41 -9.43 -13.59
CA ILE A 93 -11.50 -9.44 -14.58
C ILE A 93 -11.00 -8.92 -15.93
N VAL A 94 -10.26 -7.80 -15.95
CA VAL A 94 -9.69 -7.24 -17.18
C VAL A 94 -8.72 -8.21 -17.83
N SER A 95 -7.81 -8.85 -17.06
CA SER A 95 -6.91 -9.88 -17.56
C SER A 95 -7.64 -11.07 -18.17
N VAL A 96 -8.70 -11.56 -17.51
CA VAL A 96 -9.50 -12.69 -18.01
C VAL A 96 -10.24 -12.32 -19.29
N VAL A 97 -10.86 -11.14 -19.34
CA VAL A 97 -11.53 -10.64 -20.56
C VAL A 97 -10.52 -10.47 -21.70
N TRP A 98 -9.34 -9.94 -21.43
CA TRP A 98 -8.27 -9.84 -22.43
C TRP A 98 -7.83 -11.22 -22.93
N TYR A 99 -7.60 -12.16 -22.00
CA TYR A 99 -7.24 -13.53 -22.35
C TYR A 99 -8.29 -14.21 -23.24
N MET A 100 -9.59 -14.00 -22.98
CA MET A 100 -10.66 -14.56 -23.80
C MET A 100 -10.67 -14.00 -25.24
N TYR A 101 -10.19 -12.78 -25.45
CA TYR A 101 -10.18 -12.12 -26.76
C TYR A 101 -8.88 -12.31 -27.54
N SER A 102 -7.73 -12.19 -26.86
CA SER A 102 -6.39 -12.19 -27.48
C SER A 102 -5.60 -13.47 -27.22
N GLY A 103 -6.06 -14.35 -26.32
CA GLY A 103 -5.28 -15.47 -25.81
C GLY A 103 -4.29 -15.06 -24.73
N TRP A 104 -3.36 -15.96 -24.41
CA TRP A 104 -2.35 -15.70 -23.38
C TRP A 104 -1.33 -14.65 -23.84
N GLU A 105 -1.18 -13.59 -23.06
CA GLU A 105 -0.16 -12.57 -23.29
C GLU A 105 0.57 -12.20 -21.99
N TRP A 106 1.89 -12.34 -22.00
CA TRP A 106 2.77 -11.91 -20.90
C TRP A 106 2.65 -10.42 -20.59
N ALA A 107 2.21 -9.61 -21.57
CA ALA A 107 1.94 -8.19 -21.39
C ALA A 107 0.94 -7.89 -20.26
N MET A 108 0.03 -8.82 -19.95
CA MET A 108 -0.95 -8.67 -18.87
C MET A 108 -0.31 -8.71 -17.47
N LEU A 109 0.96 -9.13 -17.34
CA LEU A 109 1.72 -8.97 -16.09
C LEU A 109 1.89 -7.51 -15.68
N ALA A 110 1.74 -6.57 -16.61
CA ALA A 110 1.78 -5.13 -16.36
C ALA A 110 0.82 -4.70 -15.25
N MET A 111 -0.41 -5.23 -15.23
CA MET A 111 -1.42 -4.80 -14.27
C MET A 111 -1.13 -5.23 -12.82
N PRO A 112 -0.87 -6.52 -12.50
CA PRO A 112 -0.46 -6.89 -11.15
C PRO A 112 0.91 -6.26 -10.78
N MET A 113 1.79 -6.00 -11.76
CA MET A 113 3.05 -5.30 -11.50
C MET A 113 2.81 -3.84 -11.10
N HIS A 114 1.91 -3.12 -11.78
CA HIS A 114 1.48 -1.76 -11.41
C HIS A 114 0.92 -1.74 -9.99
N LEU A 115 0.02 -2.67 -9.68
CA LEU A 115 -0.55 -2.82 -8.33
C LEU A 115 0.51 -3.08 -7.27
N ALA A 116 1.49 -3.94 -7.56
CA ALA A 116 2.58 -4.24 -6.63
C ALA A 116 3.49 -3.03 -6.44
N ALA A 117 3.86 -2.33 -7.52
CA ALA A 117 4.67 -1.11 -7.49
C ALA A 117 3.99 0.01 -6.70
N ASP A 118 2.69 0.24 -6.90
CA ASP A 118 1.93 1.27 -6.16
C ASP A 118 1.96 1.01 -4.65
N ARG A 119 1.87 -0.26 -4.25
CA ARG A 119 1.87 -0.67 -2.84
C ARG A 119 3.26 -0.73 -2.22
N CYS A 120 4.27 -1.20 -2.94
CA CYS A 120 5.62 -1.37 -2.37
C CYS A 120 6.48 -0.11 -2.51
N VAL A 121 6.35 0.67 -3.59
CA VAL A 121 7.15 1.88 -3.84
C VAL A 121 6.45 3.13 -3.29
N PHE A 122 5.20 3.37 -3.68
CA PHE A 122 4.45 4.55 -3.25
C PHE A 122 3.72 4.36 -1.93
N GLY A 123 3.47 3.10 -1.54
CA GLY A 123 2.81 2.79 -0.28
C GLY A 123 1.29 2.99 -0.30
N ASN A 124 0.70 3.18 -1.47
CA ASN A 124 -0.75 3.33 -1.56
C ASN A 124 -1.40 1.95 -1.51
N ILE A 125 -2.55 1.86 -0.85
CA ILE A 125 -3.41 0.66 -0.88
C ILE A 125 -4.79 1.15 -1.34
N TYR A 126 -5.88 0.76 -0.70
CA TYR A 126 -7.19 1.34 -1.00
C TYR A 126 -7.34 2.68 -0.32
N LYS A 127 -7.74 3.72 -1.05
CA LYS A 127 -8.13 5.02 -0.48
C LYS A 127 -9.33 4.84 0.46
N ASN A 128 -9.29 5.54 1.58
CA ASN A 128 -10.36 5.47 2.59
C ASN A 128 -11.49 6.43 2.19
N PHE A 129 -12.74 5.96 2.17
CA PHE A 129 -13.91 6.78 1.84
C PHE A 129 -14.18 7.91 2.84
N GLY A 130 -13.71 7.77 4.09
CA GLY A 130 -13.86 8.76 5.15
C GLY A 130 -12.80 9.87 5.18
N ILE A 131 -11.82 9.83 4.26
CA ILE A 131 -10.70 10.79 4.24
C ILE A 131 -10.69 11.51 2.89
N LYS A 132 -10.26 12.78 2.91
CA LYS A 132 -10.07 13.56 1.69
C LYS A 132 -9.04 12.88 0.78
N PHE A 133 -9.16 13.13 -0.52
CA PHE A 133 -8.21 12.59 -1.50
C PHE A 133 -6.76 13.05 -1.27
N ASP A 134 -6.61 14.27 -0.72
CA ASP A 134 -5.34 14.90 -0.36
C ASP A 134 -4.56 14.04 0.66
N PRO A 135 -3.30 13.66 0.38
CA PRO A 135 -2.49 12.85 1.28
C PRO A 135 -1.95 13.69 2.45
N LYS A 136 -2.82 14.33 3.23
CA LYS A 136 -2.44 14.98 4.48
C LYS A 136 -2.79 14.09 5.65
N ALA A 137 -1.85 13.95 6.59
CA ALA A 137 -2.10 13.22 7.82
C ALA A 137 -3.29 13.86 8.55
N ILE A 138 -4.30 13.05 8.88
CA ILE A 138 -5.46 13.53 9.64
C ILE A 138 -5.12 13.55 11.13
N PRO A 139 -5.63 14.53 11.91
CA PRO A 139 -5.35 14.63 13.35
C PRO A 139 -5.68 13.35 14.13
N ALA A 140 -6.74 12.65 13.72
CA ALA A 140 -7.13 11.39 14.34
C ALA A 140 -6.06 10.29 14.20
N PHE A 141 -5.40 10.20 13.06
CA PHE A 141 -4.35 9.21 12.83
C PHE A 141 -3.07 9.58 13.57
N THR A 142 -2.71 10.86 13.61
CA THR A 142 -1.58 11.35 14.42
C THR A 142 -1.75 11.04 15.90
N ARG A 143 -2.95 11.28 16.46
CA ARG A 143 -3.26 10.93 17.85
C ARG A 143 -3.09 9.42 18.09
N PHE A 144 -3.68 8.59 17.23
CA PHE A 144 -3.53 7.13 17.32
C PHE A 144 -2.05 6.70 17.34
N GLN A 145 -1.22 7.24 16.44
CA GLN A 145 0.21 6.89 16.40
C GLN A 145 0.93 7.24 17.70
N ASN A 146 0.62 8.40 18.29
CA ASN A 146 1.23 8.85 19.53
C ASN A 146 0.82 7.95 20.70
N GLU A 147 -0.48 7.71 20.86
CA GLU A 147 -1.02 6.84 21.92
C GLU A 147 -0.47 5.41 21.81
N PHE A 148 -0.44 4.84 20.61
CA PHE A 148 0.08 3.49 20.40
C PHE A 148 1.59 3.39 20.68
N SER A 149 2.36 4.41 20.31
CA SER A 149 3.80 4.45 20.58
C SER A 149 4.10 4.51 22.08
N THR A 150 3.30 5.26 22.84
CA THR A 150 3.40 5.32 24.31
C THR A 150 3.13 3.95 24.93
N LEU A 151 2.02 3.30 24.54
CA LEU A 151 1.67 1.96 25.02
C LEU A 151 2.75 0.92 24.72
N GLN A 152 3.37 0.99 23.53
CA GLN A 152 4.45 0.09 23.14
C GLN A 152 5.69 0.27 24.03
N ASN A 153 6.07 1.51 24.34
CA ASN A 153 7.20 1.80 25.20
C ASN A 153 6.96 1.35 26.64
N GLU A 154 5.75 1.55 27.18
CA GLU A 154 5.36 1.07 28.51
C GLU A 154 5.42 -0.45 28.60
N THR A 155 4.86 -1.15 27.60
CA THR A 155 4.89 -2.61 27.53
C THR A 155 6.33 -3.14 27.46
N GLN A 156 7.20 -2.50 26.67
CA GLN A 156 8.61 -2.89 26.57
C GLN A 156 9.35 -2.71 27.89
N LYS A 157 9.08 -1.62 28.63
CA LYS A 157 9.69 -1.39 29.95
C LYS A 157 9.29 -2.48 30.95
N LEU A 158 7.99 -2.77 31.05
CA LEU A 158 7.49 -3.82 31.94
C LEU A 158 8.12 -5.19 31.64
N SER A 159 8.23 -5.55 30.36
CA SER A 159 8.88 -6.81 29.95
C SER A 159 10.37 -6.86 30.31
N ASN A 160 11.08 -5.74 30.19
CA ASN A 160 12.49 -5.66 30.57
C ASN A 160 12.66 -5.78 32.11
N ASP A 161 11.77 -5.15 32.88
CA ASP A 161 11.80 -5.19 34.34
C ASP A 161 11.48 -6.60 34.86
N GLU A 162 10.50 -7.30 34.28
CA GLU A 162 10.21 -8.71 34.59
C GLU A 162 11.42 -9.63 34.32
N THR A 163 12.11 -9.39 33.20
CA THR A 163 13.32 -10.15 32.84
C THR A 163 14.45 -9.92 33.85
N LEU A 164 14.62 -8.68 34.31
CA LEU A 164 15.64 -8.33 35.30
C LEU A 164 15.35 -8.97 36.66
N ILE A 165 14.09 -8.95 37.10
CA ILE A 165 13.66 -9.61 38.35
C ILE A 165 13.91 -11.12 38.27
N TYR A 166 13.54 -11.77 37.15
CA TYR A 166 13.79 -13.19 36.96
C TYR A 166 15.28 -13.54 37.04
N ASN A 167 16.13 -12.76 36.39
CA ASN A 167 17.58 -12.97 36.41
C ASN A 167 18.16 -12.80 37.83
N GLU A 168 17.77 -11.76 38.57
CA GLU A 168 18.20 -11.57 39.96
C GLU A 168 17.78 -12.72 40.89
N MET A 169 16.57 -13.26 40.70
CA MET A 169 16.10 -14.43 41.46
C MET A 169 16.91 -15.69 41.13
N THR A 170 17.27 -15.91 39.86
CA THR A 170 18.09 -17.07 39.45
C THR A 170 19.55 -16.97 39.93
N GLU A 171 20.16 -15.78 39.91
CA GLU A 171 21.52 -15.57 40.41
C GLU A 171 21.60 -15.78 41.94
N LYS A 172 20.64 -15.25 42.70
CA LYS A 172 20.58 -15.45 44.17
C LYS A 172 20.21 -16.89 44.56
N GLY A 173 19.44 -17.59 43.73
CA GLY A 173 19.10 -19.00 43.93
C GLY A 173 20.26 -19.96 43.64
N GLY A 174 21.15 -19.61 42.70
CA GLY A 174 22.32 -20.42 42.33
C GLY A 174 23.54 -20.29 43.27
N GLN A 175 23.57 -19.29 44.15
CA GLN A 175 24.66 -19.11 45.13
C GLN A 175 24.46 -19.88 46.46
N ASN A 176 23.34 -20.60 46.62
CA ASN A 176 23.01 -21.36 47.83
C ASN A 176 23.05 -22.90 47.64
N VAL A 177 23.78 -23.40 46.63
CA VAL A 177 24.03 -24.85 46.42
C VAL A 177 25.52 -25.15 46.48
#